data_AF-A0A7W4VNU5-F1
#
_entry.id   AF-A0A7W4VNU5-F1
#
_cell.length_a   1.000
_cell.length_b   1.000
_cell.length_c   1.000
_cell.angle_alpha   90.00
_cell.angle_beta   90.00
_cell.angle_gamma   90.00
#
_symmetry.space_group_name_H-M   'P 1'
#
loop_
_entity.id
_entity.type
_entity.pdbx_description
1 polymer ?
#
loop_
_entity_poly.entity_id
_entity_poly.type
_entity_poly.pdbx_seq_one_letter_code
_entity_poly.pdbx_strand_id
1 'polypeptide(L)'
;MISRDDELVAFIDGLPPRARLMGLDLGTKTIGLALSDVERRIATPLETIKRVKFTPDVGRIKDLAARYEVGGLVFGLPLNMDGTEGPRSQATRAFIRNMKPLLPLPVLFWDERMSTMVVTRTLLDADASRAKRADAVDKMAAAYILQGALDRYERIAADAADAEDEAAAKAGLDTETPPEGGAMDE
;
A
#
# COMPACT_ATOMS: atom_id res chain seq x y z
N MET A 1 -15.19 -0.31 14.72
CA MET A 1 -13.92 -0.89 14.25
C MET A 1 -13.61 -0.17 12.96
N ILE A 2 -12.47 0.50 12.85
CA ILE A 2 -12.06 1.24 11.64
C ILE A 2 -11.89 0.22 10.51
N SER A 3 -12.41 0.50 9.31
CA SER A 3 -12.23 -0.39 8.15
C SER A 3 -10.74 -0.45 7.77
N ARG A 4 -10.31 -1.54 7.11
CA ARG A 4 -8.97 -1.59 6.51
C ARG A 4 -8.73 -0.46 5.50
N ASP A 5 -9.80 -0.06 4.80
CA ASP A 5 -9.75 1.03 3.84
C ASP A 5 -9.53 2.38 4.54
N ASP A 6 -10.27 2.62 5.64
CA ASP A 6 -10.10 3.82 6.47
C ASP A 6 -8.69 3.89 7.07
N GLU A 7 -8.12 2.75 7.51
CA GLU A 7 -6.75 2.67 8.03
C GLU A 7 -5.72 3.02 6.93
N LEU A 8 -5.92 2.51 5.71
CA LEU A 8 -5.07 2.81 4.56
C LEU A 8 -5.12 4.30 4.21
N VAL A 9 -6.32 4.87 4.09
CA VAL A 9 -6.52 6.28 3.75
C VAL A 9 -5.90 7.17 4.82
N ALA A 10 -6.23 6.94 6.10
CA ALA A 10 -5.66 7.71 7.20
C ALA A 10 -4.13 7.59 7.28
N PHE A 11 -3.58 6.40 6.98
CA PHE A 11 -2.15 6.20 6.91
C PHE A 11 -1.50 7.04 5.81
N ILE A 12 -2.01 7.01 4.58
CA ILE A 12 -1.40 7.72 3.44
C ILE A 12 -1.61 9.24 3.56
N ASP A 13 -2.81 9.69 3.89
CA ASP A 13 -3.16 11.11 4.00
C ASP A 13 -2.46 11.79 5.18
N GLY A 14 -2.12 11.02 6.22
CA GLY A 14 -1.35 11.52 7.37
C GLY A 14 0.14 11.75 7.09
N LEU A 15 0.65 11.37 5.92
CA LEU A 15 2.08 11.50 5.60
C LEU A 15 2.42 12.88 5.01
N PRO A 16 3.65 13.39 5.24
CA PRO A 16 4.08 14.65 4.63
C PRO A 16 3.92 14.66 3.10
N PRO A 17 3.56 15.80 2.49
CA PRO A 17 3.45 15.90 1.04
C PRO A 17 4.73 15.43 0.35
N ARG A 18 4.59 14.71 -0.76
CA ARG A 18 5.70 14.17 -1.58
C ARG A 18 6.63 13.17 -0.88
N ALA A 19 6.40 12.83 0.39
CA ALA A 19 7.13 11.77 1.06
C ALA A 19 6.79 10.42 0.42
N ARG A 20 7.83 9.63 0.15
CA ARG A 20 7.69 8.31 -0.48
C ARG A 20 7.26 7.26 0.53
N LEU A 21 6.70 6.17 0.04
CA LEU A 21 6.46 4.96 0.81
C LEU A 21 7.54 3.92 0.50
N MET A 22 7.92 3.14 1.51
CA MET A 22 8.77 1.97 1.33
C MET A 22 7.99 0.70 1.61
N GLY A 23 7.95 -0.21 0.64
CA GLY A 23 7.38 -1.54 0.76
C GLY A 23 8.42 -2.53 1.26
N LEU A 24 8.02 -3.44 2.15
CA LEU A 24 8.89 -4.46 2.73
C LEU A 24 8.24 -5.85 2.66
N ASP A 25 9.02 -6.81 2.15
CA ASP A 25 8.74 -8.25 2.23
C ASP A 25 9.76 -8.91 3.17
N LEU A 26 9.27 -9.47 4.29
CA LEU A 26 10.10 -10.09 5.32
C LEU A 26 10.24 -11.60 5.08
N GLY A 27 11.25 -11.96 4.30
CA GLY A 27 11.73 -13.33 4.15
C GLY A 27 12.54 -13.81 5.37
N THR A 28 12.75 -15.13 5.47
CA THR A 28 13.58 -15.72 6.54
C THR A 28 15.06 -15.39 6.38
N LYS A 29 15.54 -15.22 5.13
CA LYS A 29 16.94 -14.96 4.78
C LYS A 29 17.18 -13.57 4.20
N THR A 30 16.14 -12.93 3.70
CA THR A 30 16.22 -11.67 2.96
C THR A 30 15.09 -10.73 3.37
N ILE A 31 15.29 -9.44 3.14
CA ILE A 31 14.26 -8.42 3.20
C ILE A 31 14.21 -7.75 1.83
N GLY A 32 13.12 -7.97 1.10
CA GLY A 32 12.87 -7.26 -0.15
C GLY A 32 12.39 -5.85 0.16
N LEU A 33 12.92 -4.85 -0.54
CA LEU A 33 12.53 -3.45 -0.43
C LEU A 33 12.02 -2.93 -1.77
N ALA A 34 10.98 -2.11 -1.71
CA ALA A 34 10.47 -1.33 -2.82
C ALA A 34 10.20 0.10 -2.39
N LEU A 35 10.13 1.02 -3.35
CA LEU A 35 9.94 2.44 -3.13
C LEU A 35 8.83 2.96 -4.04
N SER A 36 7.95 3.80 -3.50
CA SER A 36 6.99 4.55 -4.32
C SER A 36 7.66 5.74 -4.99
N ASP A 37 7.05 6.24 -6.07
CA ASP A 37 7.25 7.62 -6.48
C ASP A 37 6.66 8.61 -5.46
N VAL A 38 6.93 9.90 -5.68
CA VAL A 38 6.47 11.00 -4.79
C VAL A 38 4.98 11.25 -4.89
N GLU A 39 4.35 10.82 -6.00
CA GLU A 39 2.91 10.89 -6.21
C GLU A 39 2.18 9.69 -5.60
N ARG A 40 2.92 8.68 -5.11
CA ARG A 40 2.38 7.45 -4.51
C ARG A 40 1.46 6.70 -5.48
N ARG A 41 1.88 6.60 -6.73
CA ARG A 41 1.18 5.89 -7.81
C ARG A 41 1.91 4.62 -8.22
N ILE A 42 3.24 4.65 -8.26
CA ILE A 42 4.04 3.55 -8.81
C ILE A 42 5.04 3.06 -7.77
N ALA A 43 5.05 1.75 -7.52
CA ALA A 43 6.04 1.05 -6.72
C ALA A 43 7.13 0.42 -7.59
N THR A 44 8.38 0.63 -7.23
CA THR A 44 9.55 0.07 -7.92
C THR A 44 10.43 -0.74 -6.96
N PRO A 45 10.99 -1.88 -7.37
CA PRO A 45 11.97 -2.60 -6.54
C PRO A 45 13.18 -1.72 -6.25
N LEU A 46 13.68 -1.77 -5.01
CA LEU A 46 14.82 -0.96 -4.58
C LEU A 46 16.04 -1.81 -4.28
N GLU A 47 15.95 -2.68 -3.28
CA GLU A 47 17.09 -3.46 -2.77
C GLU A 47 16.61 -4.74 -2.11
N THR A 48 17.42 -5.79 -2.13
CA THR A 48 17.21 -6.99 -1.32
C THR A 48 18.31 -7.08 -0.27
N ILE A 49 17.97 -6.83 1.00
CA ILE A 49 18.90 -6.96 2.12
C ILE A 49 19.06 -8.44 2.45
N LYS A 50 20.29 -8.94 2.49
CA LYS A 50 20.58 -10.26 3.08
C LYS A 50 20.61 -10.11 4.60
N ARG A 51 19.72 -10.81 5.29
CA ARG A 51 19.57 -10.71 6.75
C ARG A 51 20.81 -11.26 7.44
N VAL A 52 21.37 -10.48 8.37
CA VAL A 52 22.50 -10.92 9.19
C VAL A 52 22.16 -10.86 10.67
N LYS A 53 21.72 -9.70 11.14
CA LYS A 53 21.33 -9.43 12.53
C LYS A 53 20.32 -8.29 12.51
N PHE A 54 19.41 -8.32 13.47
CA PHE A 54 18.33 -7.34 13.56
C PHE A 54 18.78 -5.88 13.46
N THR A 55 19.74 -5.44 14.28
CA THR A 55 20.15 -4.03 14.32
C THR A 55 20.81 -3.55 13.02
N PRO A 56 21.79 -4.27 12.42
CA PRO A 56 22.31 -3.92 11.09
C PRO A 56 21.24 -3.92 10.00
N ASP A 57 20.34 -4.91 9.99
CA ASP A 57 19.28 -5.01 8.98
C ASP A 57 18.37 -3.77 9.04
N VAL A 58 17.93 -3.38 10.26
CA VAL A 58 17.12 -2.17 10.47
C VAL A 58 17.91 -0.90 10.20
N GLY A 59 19.20 -0.87 10.51
CA GLY A 59 20.09 0.24 10.18
C GLY A 59 20.12 0.51 8.67
N ARG A 60 20.21 -0.55 7.85
CA ARG A 60 20.16 -0.40 6.39
C ARG A 60 18.82 0.14 5.90
N ILE A 61 17.71 -0.33 6.47
CA ILE A 61 16.37 0.19 6.15
C ILE A 61 16.28 1.68 6.51
N LYS A 62 16.78 2.06 7.69
CA LYS A 62 16.81 3.46 8.14
C LYS A 62 17.63 4.36 7.21
N ASP A 63 18.81 3.92 6.79
CA ASP A 63 19.66 4.68 5.87
C ASP A 63 18.97 4.92 4.53
N LEU A 64 18.32 3.89 3.99
CA LEU A 64 17.55 4.00 2.75
C LEU A 64 16.32 4.88 2.93
N ALA A 65 15.60 4.74 4.04
CA ALA A 65 14.44 5.57 4.35
C ALA A 65 14.81 7.06 4.44
N ALA A 66 15.93 7.38 5.08
CA ALA A 66 16.44 8.75 5.14
C ALA A 66 16.88 9.25 3.74
N ARG A 67 17.60 8.43 2.97
CA ARG A 67 18.09 8.79 1.63
C ARG A 67 16.97 9.14 0.65
N TYR A 68 15.83 8.44 0.74
CA TYR A 68 14.72 8.58 -0.19
C TYR A 68 13.54 9.37 0.37
N GLU A 69 13.70 10.00 1.53
CA GLU A 69 12.66 10.81 2.18
C GLU A 69 11.36 10.02 2.39
N VAL A 70 11.50 8.82 2.93
CA VAL A 70 10.38 7.91 3.18
C VAL A 70 9.59 8.41 4.38
N GLY A 71 8.28 8.63 4.16
CA GLY A 71 7.35 9.06 5.19
C GLY A 71 6.64 7.91 5.90
N GLY A 72 6.53 6.74 5.28
CA GLY A 72 5.82 5.60 5.84
C GLY A 72 6.29 4.26 5.27
N LEU A 73 6.05 3.19 6.03
CA LEU A 73 6.46 1.82 5.69
C LEU A 73 5.23 0.94 5.49
N VAL A 74 5.23 0.15 4.42
CA VAL A 74 4.17 -0.81 4.12
C VAL A 74 4.77 -2.22 4.20
N PHE A 75 4.31 -3.02 5.17
CA PHE A 75 4.79 -4.38 5.37
C PHE A 75 3.76 -5.38 4.86
N GLY A 76 4.22 -6.35 4.07
CA GLY A 76 3.44 -7.53 3.77
C GLY A 76 3.12 -8.33 5.04
N LEU A 77 1.86 -8.72 5.19
CA LEU A 77 1.38 -9.57 6.27
C LEU A 77 0.83 -10.88 5.67
N PRO A 78 1.61 -11.98 5.76
CA PRO A 78 1.21 -13.27 5.20
C PRO A 78 0.12 -13.91 6.07
N LEU A 79 -1.13 -13.72 5.67
CA LEU A 79 -2.30 -14.35 6.26
C LEU A 79 -2.53 -15.75 5.67
N ASN A 80 -3.16 -16.62 6.46
CA ASN A 80 -3.66 -17.90 5.98
C ASN A 80 -4.83 -17.70 5.01
N MET A 81 -5.20 -18.76 4.28
CA MET A 81 -6.29 -18.68 3.26
C MET A 81 -7.65 -18.30 3.87
N ASP A 82 -7.88 -18.67 5.13
CA ASP A 82 -9.06 -18.30 5.92
C ASP A 82 -8.96 -16.88 6.53
N GLY A 83 -7.87 -16.14 6.27
CA GLY A 83 -7.61 -14.82 6.81
C GLY A 83 -6.98 -14.80 8.21
N THR A 84 -6.72 -15.96 8.82
CA THR A 84 -6.10 -16.03 10.15
C THR A 84 -4.60 -15.75 10.10
N GLU A 85 -4.03 -15.29 11.23
CA GLU A 85 -2.59 -15.06 11.34
C GLU A 85 -1.84 -16.36 11.69
N GLY A 86 -0.84 -16.71 10.88
CA GLY A 86 0.10 -17.78 11.18
C GLY A 86 1.41 -17.30 11.84
N PRO A 87 2.35 -18.23 12.10
CA PRO A 87 3.66 -17.91 12.70
C PRO A 87 4.46 -16.84 11.93
N ARG A 88 4.34 -16.79 10.59
CA ARG A 88 5.00 -15.77 9.76
C ARG A 88 4.45 -14.36 10.04
N SER A 89 3.13 -14.21 10.15
CA SER A 89 2.50 -12.95 10.52
C SER A 89 2.97 -12.46 11.89
N GLN A 90 3.02 -13.37 12.87
CA GLN A 90 3.53 -13.06 14.21
C GLN A 90 5.01 -12.61 14.19
N ALA A 91 5.85 -13.27 13.39
CA ALA A 91 7.25 -12.89 13.21
C ALA A 91 7.40 -11.49 12.59
N THR A 92 6.60 -11.16 11.57
CA THR A 92 6.54 -9.82 10.97
C THR A 92 6.15 -8.77 12.02
N ARG A 93 5.09 -9.01 12.80
CA ARG A 93 4.66 -8.10 13.86
C ARG A 93 5.73 -7.90 14.93
N ALA A 94 6.43 -8.97 15.31
CA ALA A 94 7.53 -8.89 16.28
C ALA A 94 8.71 -8.08 15.74
N PHE A 95 9.08 -8.28 14.46
CA PHE A 95 10.12 -7.48 13.80
C PHE A 95 9.79 -5.99 13.84
N ILE A 96 8.58 -5.62 13.43
CA ILE A 96 8.11 -4.23 13.39
C ILE A 96 8.08 -3.61 14.80
N ARG A 97 7.56 -4.33 15.80
CA ARG A 97 7.54 -3.86 17.19
C ARG A 97 8.94 -3.52 17.70
N ASN A 98 9.93 -4.37 17.39
CA ASN A 98 11.32 -4.15 17.79
C ASN A 98 12.02 -3.08 16.93
N MET A 99 11.53 -2.82 15.72
CA MET A 99 12.08 -1.84 14.79
C MET A 99 11.67 -0.42 15.14
N LYS A 100 10.43 -0.22 15.62
CA LYS A 100 9.86 1.09 15.95
C LYS A 100 10.78 2.00 16.79
N PRO A 101 11.49 1.52 17.83
CA PRO A 101 12.43 2.35 18.59
C PRO A 101 13.63 2.87 17.78
N LEU A 102 14.04 2.16 16.72
CA LEU A 102 15.20 2.51 15.89
C LEU A 102 14.81 3.34 14.66
N LEU A 103 13.61 3.08 14.13
CA LEU A 103 13.02 3.72 12.96
C LEU A 103 11.53 4.02 13.26
N PRO A 104 11.23 5.20 13.82
CA PRO A 104 9.89 5.56 14.28
C PRO A 104 9.01 6.11 13.13
N LEU A 105 8.99 5.42 11.99
CA LEU A 105 8.09 5.76 10.88
C LEU A 105 6.71 5.12 11.09
N PRO A 106 5.62 5.77 10.62
CA PRO A 106 4.32 5.13 10.46
C PRO A 106 4.43 3.81 9.71
N VAL A 107 3.65 2.81 10.14
CA VAL A 107 3.64 1.47 9.55
C VAL A 107 2.21 1.07 9.21
N LEU A 108 2.01 0.60 7.97
CA LEU A 108 0.81 -0.07 7.51
C LEU A 108 1.09 -1.57 7.29
N PHE A 109 0.15 -2.42 7.69
CA PHE A 109 0.16 -3.85 7.35
C PHE A 109 -0.71 -4.08 6.11
N TRP A 110 -0.12 -4.68 5.08
CA TRP A 110 -0.80 -4.98 3.83
C TRP A 110 -1.00 -6.48 3.62
N ASP A 111 -2.18 -6.87 3.19
CA ASP A 111 -2.54 -8.27 2.95
C ASP A 111 -1.95 -8.78 1.63
N GLU A 112 -1.04 -9.76 1.70
CA GLU A 112 -0.30 -10.28 0.54
C GLU A 112 -1.13 -11.17 -0.41
N ARG A 113 -2.37 -11.54 -0.06
CA ARG A 113 -3.12 -12.59 -0.79
C ARG A 113 -3.36 -12.32 -2.28
N MET A 114 -3.27 -11.06 -2.73
CA MET A 114 -3.41 -10.69 -4.14
C MET A 114 -2.11 -10.74 -4.95
N SER A 115 -0.93 -10.59 -4.32
CA SER A 115 0.32 -10.40 -5.06
C SER A 115 0.84 -11.71 -5.68
N THR A 116 0.99 -12.78 -4.91
CA THR A 116 1.67 -14.00 -5.40
C THR A 116 0.93 -14.69 -6.56
N MET A 117 -0.41 -14.67 -6.57
CA MET A 117 -1.21 -15.29 -7.63
C MET A 117 -1.13 -14.52 -8.96
N VAL A 118 -1.27 -13.18 -8.91
CA VAL A 118 -1.20 -12.32 -10.11
C VAL A 118 0.19 -12.40 -10.74
N VAL A 119 1.23 -12.41 -9.92
CA VAL A 119 2.62 -12.41 -10.36
C VAL A 119 3.02 -13.72 -11.03
N THR A 120 2.59 -14.84 -10.47
CA THR A 120 2.84 -16.15 -11.08
C THR A 120 2.17 -16.22 -12.46
N ARG A 121 1.00 -15.59 -12.64
CA ARG A 121 0.28 -15.53 -13.91
C ARG A 121 1.03 -14.70 -14.95
N THR A 122 1.46 -13.48 -14.62
CA THR A 122 2.19 -12.61 -15.57
C THR A 122 3.55 -13.20 -16.00
N LEU A 123 4.23 -13.91 -15.09
CA LEU A 123 5.48 -14.60 -15.41
C LEU A 123 5.29 -15.93 -16.16
N LEU A 124 4.07 -16.47 -16.24
CA LEU A 124 3.77 -17.63 -17.10
C LEU A 124 3.70 -17.24 -18.58
N ASP A 125 3.30 -15.99 -18.87
CA ASP A 125 3.19 -15.46 -20.24
C ASP A 125 4.57 -15.11 -20.83
N ALA A 126 5.56 -14.85 -19.97
CA ALA A 126 6.97 -14.71 -20.35
C ALA A 126 7.67 -16.07 -20.17
N ASP A 127 8.05 -16.73 -21.27
CA ASP A 127 8.58 -18.11 -21.35
C ASP A 127 9.88 -18.39 -20.54
N ALA A 128 9.81 -18.26 -19.22
CA ALA A 128 10.92 -18.40 -18.29
C ALA A 128 10.87 -19.77 -17.59
N SER A 129 12.03 -20.36 -17.30
CA SER A 129 12.10 -21.60 -16.51
C SER A 129 11.52 -21.38 -15.10
N ARG A 130 10.99 -22.44 -14.47
CA ARG A 130 10.37 -22.35 -13.12
C ARG A 130 11.29 -21.71 -12.07
N ALA A 131 12.59 -21.99 -12.14
CA ALA A 131 13.57 -21.41 -11.22
C ALA A 131 13.81 -19.92 -11.45
N LYS A 132 13.92 -19.48 -12.72
CA LYS A 132 14.04 -18.05 -13.06
C LYS A 132 12.79 -17.26 -12.67
N ARG A 133 11.61 -17.88 -12.79
CA ARG A 133 10.35 -17.30 -12.32
C ARG A 133 10.35 -17.07 -10.82
N ALA A 134 10.66 -18.10 -10.03
CA ALA A 134 10.69 -17.98 -8.57
C ALA A 134 11.64 -16.85 -8.11
N ASP A 135 12.84 -16.77 -8.70
CA ASP A 135 13.80 -15.70 -8.40
C ASP A 135 13.28 -14.30 -8.81
N ALA A 136 12.56 -14.20 -9.93
CA ALA A 136 11.91 -12.96 -10.33
C ALA A 136 10.75 -12.56 -9.40
N VAL A 137 9.93 -13.52 -8.94
CA VAL A 137 8.87 -13.27 -7.97
C VAL A 137 9.45 -12.72 -6.67
N ASP A 138 10.45 -13.40 -6.11
CA ASP A 138 11.07 -13.02 -4.84
C ASP A 138 11.66 -11.61 -4.89
N LYS A 139 12.27 -11.22 -6.02
CA LYS A 139 12.84 -9.88 -6.21
C LYS A 139 11.80 -8.77 -6.32
N MET A 140 10.59 -9.12 -6.74
CA MET A 140 9.50 -8.17 -6.98
C MET A 140 8.46 -8.15 -5.85
N ALA A 141 8.50 -9.09 -4.90
CA ALA A 141 7.50 -9.26 -3.85
C ALA A 141 7.17 -7.97 -3.10
N ALA A 142 8.20 -7.24 -2.65
CA ALA A 142 8.03 -5.97 -1.95
C ALA A 142 7.37 -4.88 -2.82
N ALA A 143 7.64 -4.86 -4.13
CA ALA A 143 7.04 -3.92 -5.06
C ALA A 143 5.55 -4.24 -5.25
N TYR A 144 5.17 -5.52 -5.32
CA TYR A 144 3.77 -5.90 -5.43
C TYR A 144 2.97 -5.64 -4.15
N ILE A 145 3.58 -5.84 -2.99
CA ILE A 145 2.98 -5.45 -1.70
C ILE A 145 2.67 -3.96 -1.72
N LEU A 146 3.65 -3.14 -2.08
CA LEU A 146 3.47 -1.70 -2.11
C LEU A 146 2.47 -1.27 -3.17
N GLN A 147 2.58 -1.78 -4.40
CA GLN A 147 1.68 -1.46 -5.50
C GLN A 147 0.23 -1.82 -5.14
N GLY A 148 -0.02 -2.98 -4.52
CA GLY A 148 -1.37 -3.35 -4.11
C GLY A 148 -2.00 -2.37 -3.13
N ALA A 149 -1.21 -1.81 -2.19
CA ALA A 149 -1.68 -0.78 -1.28
C ALA A 149 -1.98 0.54 -2.01
N LEU A 150 -1.10 0.95 -2.94
CA LEU A 150 -1.30 2.15 -3.75
C LEU A 150 -2.53 2.04 -4.66
N ASP A 151 -2.70 0.92 -5.35
CA ASP A 151 -3.84 0.65 -6.24
C ASP A 151 -5.17 0.60 -5.48
N ARG A 152 -5.16 0.15 -4.22
CA ARG A 152 -6.36 0.20 -3.37
C ARG A 152 -6.68 1.63 -2.97
N TYR A 153 -5.66 2.39 -2.57
CA TYR A 153 -5.83 3.79 -2.18
C TYR A 153 -6.35 4.64 -3.35
N GLU A 154 -5.78 4.47 -4.55
CA GLU A 154 -6.24 5.17 -5.76
C GLU A 154 -7.69 4.86 -6.09
N ARG A 155 -8.12 3.60 -5.96
CA ARG A 155 -9.53 3.22 -6.17
C ARG A 155 -10.47 3.85 -5.15
N ILE A 156 -10.10 3.85 -3.87
CA ILE A 156 -10.92 4.49 -2.83
C ILE A 156 -11.05 6.00 -3.10
N ALA A 157 -9.95 6.65 -3.50
CA ALA A 157 -9.96 8.07 -3.83
C ALA A 157 -10.83 8.37 -5.06
N ALA A 158 -10.80 7.51 -6.08
CA ALA A 158 -11.66 7.64 -7.26
C ALA A 158 -13.14 7.45 -6.91
N ASP A 159 -13.48 6.40 -6.15
CA ASP A 159 -14.85 6.12 -5.71
C ASP A 159 -15.42 7.28 -4.86
N ALA A 160 -14.58 7.92 -4.03
CA ALA A 160 -14.96 9.08 -3.25
C ALA A 160 -15.22 10.32 -4.12
N ALA A 161 -14.37 10.59 -5.11
CA ALA A 161 -14.54 11.70 -6.05
C ALA A 161 -15.83 11.53 -6.88
N ASP A 162 -16.10 10.33 -7.40
CA ASP A 162 -17.32 10.04 -8.14
C ASP A 162 -18.58 10.26 -7.28
N ALA A 163 -18.54 9.87 -6.00
CA ALA A 163 -19.64 10.09 -5.07
C ALA A 163 -19.89 11.57 -4.75
N GLU A 164 -18.82 12.37 -4.63
CA GLU A 164 -18.91 13.83 -4.46
C GLU A 164 -19.51 14.52 -5.69
N ASP A 165 -19.07 14.13 -6.89
CA ASP A 165 -19.61 14.63 -8.16
C ASP A 165 -21.10 14.29 -8.32
N GLU A 166 -21.51 13.06 -8.01
CA GLU A 166 -22.93 12.66 -8.01
C GLU A 166 -23.77 13.45 -7.01
N ALA A 167 -23.24 13.69 -5.81
CA ALA A 167 -23.94 14.46 -4.78
C ALA A 167 -24.12 15.92 -5.19
N ALA A 168 -23.08 16.53 -5.78
CA ALA A 168 -23.14 17.88 -6.32
C ALA A 168 -24.15 18.00 -7.47
N ALA A 169 -24.21 17.01 -8.37
CA ALA A 169 -25.18 16.97 -9.47
C ALA A 169 -26.63 16.86 -8.98
N LYS A 170 -26.89 16.05 -7.94
CA LYS A 170 -28.24 15.94 -7.32
C LYS A 170 -28.64 17.24 -6.62
N ALA A 171 -27.73 17.85 -5.87
CA ALA A 171 -27.98 19.13 -5.18
C ALA A 171 -28.24 20.29 -6.17
N GLY A 172 -27.65 20.25 -7.37
CA GLY A 172 -27.90 21.22 -8.42
C GLY A 172 -29.31 21.16 -9.02
N LEU A 173 -29.90 19.96 -9.14
CA LEU A 173 -31.25 19.76 -9.68
C LEU A 173 -32.37 20.25 -8.75
N ASP A 174 -32.13 20.24 -7.43
CA ASP A 174 -33.14 20.66 -6.42
C ASP A 174 -33.27 22.20 -6.27
N THR A 175 -32.52 22.99 -7.06
CA THR A 175 -32.54 24.47 -6.99
C THR A 175 -33.43 25.15 -8.03
N GLU A 176 -34.11 24.40 -8.90
CA GLU A 176 -35.18 24.96 -9.75
C GLU A 176 -36.41 25.28 -8.88
N THR A 177 -36.42 26.51 -8.34
CA THR A 177 -37.61 27.11 -7.75
C THR A 177 -38.69 27.15 -8.84
N PRO A 178 -39.89 26.58 -8.65
CA PRO A 178 -40.95 26.69 -9.64
C PRO A 178 -41.24 28.17 -9.89
N PRO A 179 -41.52 28.58 -11.15
CA PRO A 179 -41.83 29.97 -11.42
C PRO A 179 -43.05 30.37 -10.58
N GLU A 180 -42.91 31.44 -9.79
CA GLU A 180 -44.03 32.10 -9.14
C GLU A 180 -45.01 32.51 -10.23
N GLY A 181 -46.05 31.69 -10.41
CA GLY A 181 -47.16 31.98 -11.30
C GLY A 181 -47.85 33.23 -10.82
N GLY A 182 -47.60 34.33 -11.56
CA GLY A 182 -48.16 35.64 -11.29
C GLY A 182 -49.67 35.59 -11.15
N ALA A 183 -50.16 36.31 -10.15
CA ALA A 183 -51.55 36.68 -10.02
C ALA A 183 -52.02 37.34 -11.32
N MET A 184 -53.04 36.77 -11.97
CA MET A 184 -53.82 37.50 -12.97
C MET A 184 -54.78 38.41 -12.22
N ASP A 185 -54.51 39.70 -12.31
CA ASP A 185 -55.51 40.75 -12.08
C ASP A 185 -56.46 40.83 -13.30
N GLU A 186 -57.72 41.13 -12.98
CA GLU A 186 -58.89 41.52 -13.80
C GLU A 186 -59.76 40.44 -14.45
#